data_AF-A0A060VUU9-F1
#
_entry.id   AF-A0A060VUU9-F1
#
_cell.length_a   1.000
_cell.length_b   1.000
_cell.length_c   1.000
_cell.angle_alpha   90.00
_cell.angle_beta   90.00
_cell.angle_gamma   90.00
#
_symmetry.space_group_name_H-M   'P 1'
#
loop_
_entity.id
_entity.type
_entity.pdbx_description
1 polymer ?
#
loop_
_entity_poly.entity_id
_entity_poly.type
_entity_poly.pdbx_seq_one_letter_code
_entity_poly.pdbx_strand_id
1 'polypeptide(L)' 'MQSVRIKHIQKLQGYPKTVFCGKTELIVTMRNGKTKCLNPDGKQGKQLLLKKRAEKQQKKPKGGQGRRNKIINILEFR' A
#
# COMPACT_ATOMS: atom_id res chain seq x y z
N MET A 1 -15.18 -22.44 3.69
CA MET A 1 -14.43 -21.15 3.49
C MET A 1 -13.37 -21.01 4.58
N GLN A 2 -12.11 -20.75 4.23
CA GLN A 2 -11.05 -20.58 5.23
C GLN A 2 -11.13 -19.20 5.87
N SER A 3 -11.60 -19.12 7.12
CA SER A 3 -11.62 -17.87 7.88
C SER A 3 -10.24 -17.57 8.47
N VAL A 4 -9.75 -16.36 8.26
CA VAL A 4 -8.48 -15.87 8.82
C VAL A 4 -8.74 -14.77 9.84
N ARG A 5 -8.21 -14.91 11.05
CA ARG A 5 -8.23 -13.84 12.04
C ARG A 5 -7.17 -12.80 11.68
N ILE A 6 -7.61 -11.61 11.25
CA ILE A 6 -6.72 -10.54 10.75
C ILE A 6 -5.64 -10.16 11.79
N LYS A 7 -5.97 -10.21 13.09
CA LYS A 7 -5.03 -9.93 14.20
C LYS A 7 -3.81 -10.86 14.23
N HIS A 8 -3.91 -12.06 13.66
CA HIS A 8 -2.84 -13.07 13.66
C HIS A 8 -2.07 -13.10 12.34
N ILE A 9 -2.34 -12.19 11.41
CA ILE A 9 -1.57 -12.05 10.18
C ILE A 9 -0.23 -11.38 10.55
N GLN A 10 0.86 -12.01 10.12
CA GLN A 10 2.20 -11.46 10.24
C GLN A 10 2.62 -10.75 8.95
N LYS A 11 2.29 -11.32 7.79
CA LYS A 11 2.66 -10.76 6.48
C LYS A 11 1.52 -10.94 5.49
N LEU A 12 1.28 -9.91 4.67
CA LEU A 12 0.28 -9.92 3.60
C LEU A 12 0.96 -9.66 2.24
N GLN A 13 0.97 -10.67 1.39
CA GLN A 13 1.45 -10.58 0.00
C GLN A 13 0.26 -10.60 -0.95
N GLY A 14 0.31 -9.72 -1.93
CA GLY A 14 -0.76 -9.55 -2.91
C GLY A 14 -0.09 -9.46 -4.26
N TYR A 15 -0.46 -10.37 -5.15
CA TYR A 15 0.07 -10.51 -6.49
C TYR A 15 -1.01 -10.04 -7.45
N PRO A 16 -0.79 -8.95 -8.20
CA PRO A 16 -1.76 -8.48 -9.17
C PRO A 16 -1.85 -9.47 -10.34
N LYS A 17 -2.92 -9.33 -11.13
CA LYS A 17 -3.02 -10.00 -12.43
C LYS A 17 -1.81 -9.62 -13.29
N THR A 18 -1.20 -10.61 -13.93
CA THR A 18 -0.12 -10.46 -14.91
C THR A 18 -0.50 -11.18 -16.20
N VAL A 19 0.33 -11.03 -17.24
CA VAL A 19 0.13 -11.75 -18.51
C VAL A 19 0.18 -13.28 -18.35
N PHE A 20 0.89 -13.77 -17.32
CA PHE A 20 1.01 -15.20 -17.01
C PHE A 20 -0.03 -15.70 -16.01
N CYS A 21 -0.57 -14.80 -15.17
CA CYS A 21 -1.59 -15.14 -14.17
C CYS A 21 -2.76 -14.15 -14.27
N GLY A 22 -3.86 -14.57 -14.88
CA GLY A 22 -5.06 -13.75 -15.07
C GLY A 22 -5.87 -13.46 -13.78
N LYS A 23 -5.39 -13.92 -12.63
CA LYS A 23 -6.07 -13.80 -11.34
C LYS A 23 -5.19 -13.03 -10.35
N THR A 24 -5.84 -12.23 -9.51
CA THR A 24 -5.18 -11.59 -8.37
C THR A 24 -5.05 -12.64 -7.28
N GLU A 25 -3.87 -12.78 -6.70
CA GLU A 25 -3.64 -13.74 -5.61
C GLU A 25 -3.32 -13.00 -4.32
N LEU A 26 -3.88 -13.48 -3.21
CA LEU A 26 -3.64 -12.92 -1.89
C LEU A 26 -3.14 -14.02 -0.97
N ILE A 27 -1.89 -13.90 -0.53
CA ILE A 27 -1.25 -14.88 0.35
C ILE A 27 -0.98 -14.21 1.69
N VAL A 28 -1.43 -14.86 2.76
CA VAL A 28 -1.19 -14.41 4.14
C VAL A 28 -0.29 -15.40 4.85
N THR A 29 0.75 -14.89 5.50
CA THR A 29 1.54 -15.62 6.48
C THR A 29 1.02 -15.27 7.86
N MET A 30 0.58 -16.29 8.59
CA MET A 30 0.12 -16.17 9.96
C MET A 30 1.31 -16.16 10.93
N ARG A 31 1.15 -15.61 12.13
CA ARG A 31 2.20 -15.58 13.16
C ARG A 31 2.70 -16.97 13.59
N ASN A 32 1.92 -18.02 13.36
CA ASN A 32 2.33 -19.41 13.58
C ASN A 32 3.08 -20.01 12.38
N GLY A 33 3.55 -19.18 11.44
CA GLY A 33 4.26 -19.60 10.23
C GLY A 33 3.38 -20.16 9.12
N LYS A 34 2.11 -20.50 9.38
CA LYS A 34 1.22 -21.08 8.37
C LYS A 34 0.88 -20.07 7.29
N THR A 35 1.00 -20.48 6.03
CA THR A 35 0.57 -19.71 4.87
C THR A 35 -0.84 -20.12 4.45
N LYS A 36 -1.63 -19.14 4.03
CA LYS A 36 -2.98 -19.38 3.48
C LYS A 36 -3.22 -18.49 2.27
N CYS A 37 -3.86 -19.04 1.26
CA CYS A 37 -4.39 -18.29 0.13
C CYS A 37 -5.78 -17.76 0.48
N LEU A 38 -6.06 -16.52 0.12
CA LEU A 38 -7.34 -15.85 0.31
C LEU A 38 -7.91 -15.44 -1.04
N ASN A 39 -9.23 -15.59 -1.17
CA ASN A 39 -9.95 -15.09 -2.34
C ASN A 39 -9.97 -13.54 -2.29
N PRO A 40 -9.39 -12.83 -3.28
CA PRO A 40 -9.40 -11.36 -3.34
C PRO A 40 -10.81 -10.77 -3.44
N ASP A 41 -11.77 -11.48 -4.05
CA ASP A 41 -13.13 -11.01 -4.27
C ASP A 41 -14.06 -11.24 -3.08
N GLY A 42 -13.62 -12.09 -2.14
CA GLY A 42 -14.31 -12.36 -0.88
C GLY A 42 -14.22 -11.19 0.11
N LYS A 43 -15.13 -11.17 1.10
CA LYS A 43 -15.22 -10.10 2.12
C LYS A 43 -13.87 -9.84 2.82
N GLN A 44 -13.17 -10.89 3.25
CA GLN A 44 -11.88 -10.74 3.94
C GLN A 44 -10.77 -10.29 2.99
N GLY A 45 -10.72 -10.79 1.76
CA GLY A 45 -9.72 -10.39 0.76
C GLY A 45 -9.83 -8.92 0.40
N LYS A 46 -11.05 -8.43 0.14
CA LYS A 46 -11.32 -7.01 -0.13
C LYS A 46 -10.86 -6.10 1.01
N GLN A 47 -11.17 -6.45 2.26
CA GLN A 47 -10.74 -5.67 3.43
C GLN A 47 -9.23 -5.61 3.57
N LEU A 48 -8.53 -6.73 3.35
CA LEU A 48 -7.07 -6.78 3.45
C LEU A 48 -6.39 -5.97 2.33
N LEU A 49 -6.93 -6.02 1.10
CA LEU A 49 -6.45 -5.21 -0.01
C LEU A 49 -6.61 -3.70 0.26
N LEU A 50 -7.74 -3.29 0.83
CA LEU A 50 -7.98 -1.89 1.21
C LEU A 50 -6.97 -1.42 2.27
N LYS A 51 -6.76 -2.21 3.33
CA LYS A 51 -5.76 -1.88 4.36
C LYS A 51 -4.35 -1.75 3.78
N LYS A 52 -3.95 -2.69 2.93
CA LYS A 52 -2.63 -2.68 2.28
C LYS A 52 -2.42 -1.44 1.40
N ARG A 53 -3.47 -0.99 0.70
CA ARG A 53 -3.42 0.26 -0.10
C ARG A 53 -3.33 1.50 0.79
N ALA A 54 -4.02 1.52 1.94
CA ALA A 54 -3.95 2.63 2.89
C ALA A 54 -2.56 2.75 3.54
N GLU A 55 -1.89 1.63 3.84
CA GLU A 55 -0.53 1.63 4.39
C GLU A 55 0.50 2.16 3.37
N LYS A 56 0.37 1.82 2.08
CA LYS A 56 1.27 2.32 1.04
C LYS A 56 1.19 3.84 0.83
N GLN A 57 0.01 4.43 1.01
CA GLN A 57 -0.20 5.87 0.80
C GLN A 57 0.45 6.74 1.88
N GLN A 58 0.63 6.21 3.10
CA GLN A 58 1.26 6.93 4.21
C GLN A 58 2.80 6.99 4.11
N LYS A 59 3.42 6.22 3.20
CA LYS A 59 4.87 6.23 2.95
C LYS A 59 5.28 7.15 1.78
N LYS A 60 4.43 8.07 1.33
CA LYS A 60 4.92 9.15 0.44
C LYS A 60 5.84 10.07 1.27
N PRO A 61 7.09 10.33 0.86
CA PRO A 61 7.89 11.35 1.51
C PRO A 61 7.14 12.68 1.41
N LYS A 62 6.97 13.39 2.52
CA LYS A 62 6.56 14.79 2.51
C LYS A 62 7.70 15.58 1.86
N GLY A 63 7.65 15.73 0.54
CA GLY A 63 8.51 16.66 -0.19
C GLY A 63 8.26 18.07 0.34
N GLY A 64 9.32 18.73 0.80
CA GLY A 64 9.27 20.04 1.44
C GLY A 64 8.65 21.11 0.55
N GLN A 65 7.80 21.93 1.16
CA GLN A 65 7.20 23.10 0.54
C GLN A 65 8.21 24.26 0.55
N GLY A 66 9.03 24.36 -0.49
CA GLY A 66 9.89 25.52 -0.70
C GLY A 66 9.09 26.72 -1.20
N ARG A 67 8.60 27.55 -0.28
CA ARG A 67 7.97 28.84 -0.57
C ARG A 67 9.05 29.85 -1.00
N ARG A 68 9.30 30.02 -2.29
CA ARG A 68 10.06 31.19 -2.80
C ARG A 68 9.07 32.28 -3.17
N ASN A 69 8.92 33.27 -2.30
CA ASN A 69 8.51 34.60 -2.72
C ASN A 69 9.14 35.64 -1.80
N LYS A 70 10.13 36.37 -2.31
CA LYS A 70 10.51 37.71 -1.85
C LYS A 70 10.79 38.53 -3.10
N ILE A 71 9.78 39.28 -3.52
CA ILE A 71 9.91 40.38 -4.47
C ILE A 71 10.58 41.57 -3.74
N ILE A 72 10.94 42.61 -4.50
CA ILE A 72 11.41 43.99 -4.21
C ILE A 72 12.89 44.17 -3.82
N ASN A 73 13.65 45.14 -4.37
CA ASN A 73 13.55 46.02 -5.55
C ASN A 73 14.95 46.66 -5.80
N ILE A 74 15.22 47.08 -7.04
CA ILE A 74 16.05 48.23 -7.49
C ILE A 74 17.43 48.47 -6.84
N LEU A 75 18.49 48.41 -7.65
CA LEU A 75 19.35 49.56 -7.99
C LEU A 75 20.29 49.16 -9.15
N GLU A 76 20.34 50.03 -10.16
CA GLU A 76 21.34 50.09 -11.23
C GLU A 76 22.75 49.75 -10.76
N PHE A 77 23.57 49.13 -11.61
CA PHE A 77 24.96 49.56 -11.82
C PHE A 77 25.48 49.02 -13.16
N ARG A 78 25.51 49.94 -14.14
CA ARG A 78 26.32 50.01 -15.38
C ARG A 78 26.19 48.95 -16.46
#